data_AF-A0A373AZN4-F1
#
_entry.id   AF-A0A373AZN4-F1
#
_cell.length_a   1.000
_cell.length_b   1.000
_cell.length_c   1.000
_cell.angle_alpha   90.00
_cell.angle_beta   90.00
_cell.angle_gamma   90.00
#
_symmetry.space_group_name_H-M   'P 1'
#
loop_
_entity.id
_entity.type
_entity.pdbx_description
1 polymer ?
#
loop_
_entity_poly.entity_id
_entity_poly.type
_entity_poly.pdbx_seq_one_letter_code
_entity_poly.pdbx_strand_id
1 'polypeptide(L)'
;MPKREYGHEYKTIKFYEWWGYSFSGGHAIQTAANHPEICAVLLQAALVSGLSSLKGVPLAKLARLSVAGLCDLMGGLLDKPVYRPIVGHVQDDAAMTTADA
;
A
#
# COMPACT_ATOMS: atom_id res chain seq x y z
N MET A 1 3.67 36.30 50.94
CA MET A 1 2.90 35.05 50.77
C MET A 1 3.74 34.08 49.96
N PRO A 2 3.93 32.81 50.38
CA PRO A 2 4.66 31.84 49.58
C PRO A 2 3.79 31.38 48.41
N LYS A 3 4.34 31.37 47.19
CA LYS A 3 3.67 30.80 46.01
C LYS A 3 3.65 29.28 46.15
N ARG A 4 2.48 28.65 46.06
CA ARG A 4 2.35 27.20 45.87
C ARG A 4 2.73 26.86 44.44
N GLU A 5 3.80 26.08 44.27
CA GLU A 5 4.10 25.44 42.99
C GLU A 5 3.23 24.20 42.85
N TYR A 6 2.35 24.21 41.84
CA TYR A 6 1.61 23.02 41.41
C TYR A 6 2.48 22.28 40.38
N GLY A 7 3.18 21.26 40.84
CA GLY A 7 3.90 20.34 39.96
C GLY A 7 2.90 19.50 39.16
N HIS A 8 2.58 19.94 37.94
CA HIS A 8 1.89 19.09 36.97
C HIS A 8 2.93 18.22 36.27
N GLU A 9 2.93 16.93 36.60
CA GLU A 9 3.72 15.93 35.90
C GLU A 9 3.06 15.64 34.55
N TYR A 10 3.58 16.24 33.48
CA TYR A 10 3.12 15.96 32.13
C TYR A 10 3.66 14.60 31.70
N LYS A 11 2.82 13.57 31.69
CA LYS A 11 3.13 12.33 30.98
C LYS A 11 3.14 12.64 29.47
N THR A 12 4.33 12.66 28.87
CA THR A 12 4.46 12.67 27.41
C THR A 12 3.91 11.36 26.86
N ILE A 13 2.68 11.39 26.36
CA ILE A 13 2.12 10.29 25.58
C ILE A 13 2.75 10.39 24.18
N LYS A 14 3.53 9.39 23.79
CA LYS A 14 4.06 9.28 22.42
C LYS A 14 2.95 8.74 21.54
N PHE A 15 2.45 9.58 20.64
CA PHE A 15 1.58 9.14 19.55
C PHE A 15 2.46 8.73 18.38
N TYR A 16 2.28 7.51 17.89
CA TYR A 16 2.89 7.08 16.64
C TYR A 16 1.89 7.31 15.51
N GLU A 17 2.32 8.10 14.54
CA GLU A 17 1.57 8.41 13.32
C GLU A 17 2.16 7.59 12.17
N TRP A 18 1.28 6.96 11.39
CA TRP A 18 1.67 6.13 10.26
C TRP A 18 0.99 6.62 8.97
N TRP A 19 1.64 6.52 7.81
CA TRP A 19 1.09 7.01 6.55
C TRP A 19 1.44 6.12 5.35
N GLY A 20 0.63 6.21 4.29
CA GLY A 20 0.87 5.49 3.03
C GLY A 20 0.02 5.98 1.85
N TYR A 21 0.50 5.74 0.64
CA TYR A 21 -0.14 6.09 -0.64
C TYR A 21 -0.22 4.87 -1.57
N SER A 22 -1.36 4.65 -2.22
CA SER A 22 -1.56 3.50 -3.13
C SER A 22 -1.24 2.15 -2.44
N PHE A 23 -0.28 1.37 -2.95
CA PHE A 23 0.12 0.08 -2.39
C PHE A 23 0.65 0.17 -0.95
N SER A 24 1.43 1.21 -0.63
CA SER A 24 1.96 1.37 0.74
C SER A 24 0.84 1.72 1.74
N GLY A 25 -0.27 2.28 1.27
CA GLY A 25 -1.47 2.50 2.09
C GLY A 25 -2.11 1.20 2.59
N GLY A 26 -2.12 0.15 1.76
CA GLY A 26 -2.59 -1.18 2.19
C GLY A 26 -1.72 -1.77 3.30
N HIS A 27 -0.39 -1.63 3.16
CA HIS A 27 0.54 -2.08 4.18
C HIS A 27 0.41 -1.28 5.48
N ALA A 28 0.24 0.04 5.38
CA ALA A 28 -0.02 0.93 6.51
C ALA A 28 -1.25 0.52 7.34
N ILE A 29 -2.35 0.11 6.67
CA ILE A 29 -3.55 -0.42 7.36
C ILE A 29 -3.19 -1.68 8.17
N GLN A 30 -2.51 -2.62 7.54
CA GLN A 30 -2.17 -3.90 8.17
C GLN A 30 -1.21 -3.72 9.34
N THR A 31 -0.24 -2.82 9.22
CA THR A 31 0.68 -2.49 10.32
C THR A 31 -0.08 -1.87 11.48
N ALA A 32 -0.91 -0.86 11.25
CA ALA A 32 -1.66 -0.23 12.32
C ALA A 32 -2.65 -1.16 13.03
N ALA A 33 -3.26 -2.10 12.29
CA ALA A 33 -4.13 -3.11 12.89
C ALA A 33 -3.39 -4.06 13.86
N ASN A 34 -2.09 -4.30 13.63
CA ASN A 34 -1.26 -5.18 14.46
C ASN A 34 -0.51 -4.46 15.59
N HIS A 35 -0.47 -3.13 15.57
CA HIS A 35 0.31 -2.28 16.48
C HIS A 35 -0.60 -1.31 17.24
N PRO A 36 -1.15 -1.72 18.41
CA PRO A 36 -2.11 -0.91 19.18
C PRO A 36 -1.53 0.41 19.71
N GLU A 37 -0.22 0.60 19.69
CA GLU A 37 0.46 1.86 19.99
C GLU A 37 0.25 2.94 18.90
N ILE A 38 -0.16 2.54 17.69
CA ILE A 38 -0.45 3.45 16.58
C ILE A 38 -1.85 4.03 16.79
N CYS A 39 -1.90 5.32 17.13
CA CYS A 39 -3.14 5.99 17.50
C CYS A 39 -3.91 6.55 16.30
N ALA A 40 -3.22 6.76 15.17
CA ALA A 40 -3.81 7.29 13.94
C ALA A 40 -3.01 6.87 12.70
N VAL A 41 -3.71 6.71 11.58
CA VAL A 41 -3.11 6.44 10.26
C VAL A 41 -3.72 7.36 9.21
N LEU A 42 -2.87 7.95 8.38
CA LEU A 42 -3.26 8.79 7.25
C LEU A 42 -3.07 8.01 5.94
N LEU A 43 -4.16 7.76 5.22
CA LEU A 43 -4.18 6.89 4.05
C LEU A 43 -4.70 7.65 2.84
N GLN A 44 -3.90 7.74 1.78
CA GLN A 44 -4.29 8.41 0.55
C GLN A 44 -4.35 7.41 -0.61
N ALA A 45 -5.52 7.27 -1.23
CA ALA A 45 -5.76 6.33 -2.34
C ALA A 45 -5.28 4.89 -2.06
N ALA A 46 -5.42 4.43 -0.81
CA ALA A 46 -4.85 3.17 -0.35
C ALA A 46 -5.50 1.95 -1.05
N LEU A 47 -4.69 0.91 -1.31
CA LEU A 47 -5.19 -0.40 -1.69
C LEU A 47 -5.83 -1.09 -0.47
N VAL A 48 -7.15 -0.98 -0.33
CA VAL A 48 -7.90 -1.55 0.81
C VAL A 48 -8.33 -3.00 0.57
N SER A 49 -8.59 -3.37 -0.68
CA SER A 49 -9.08 -4.71 -1.03
C SER A 49 -8.63 -5.13 -2.43
N GLY A 50 -7.84 -6.19 -2.50
CA GLY A 50 -7.43 -6.78 -3.78
C GLY A 50 -8.64 -7.26 -4.59
N LEU A 51 -9.57 -8.00 -3.97
CA LEU A 51 -10.73 -8.57 -4.65
C LEU A 51 -11.68 -7.49 -5.19
N SER A 52 -11.87 -6.39 -4.45
CA SER A 52 -12.67 -5.25 -4.92
C SER A 52 -12.00 -4.54 -6.09
N SER A 53 -10.66 -4.53 -6.13
CA SER A 53 -9.88 -3.93 -7.23
C SER A 53 -9.99 -4.72 -8.54
N LEU A 54 -10.45 -5.98 -8.49
CA LEU A 54 -10.71 -6.79 -9.67
C LEU A 54 -12.08 -6.50 -10.31
N LYS A 55 -12.99 -5.82 -9.61
CA LYS A 55 -14.33 -5.52 -10.13
C LYS A 55 -14.22 -4.64 -11.38
N GLY A 56 -14.84 -5.06 -12.47
CA GLY A 56 -14.85 -4.34 -13.74
C GLY A 56 -13.60 -4.57 -14.61
N VAL A 57 -12.61 -5.35 -14.14
CA VAL A 57 -11.46 -5.73 -14.97
C VAL A 57 -11.86 -6.87 -15.91
N PRO A 58 -11.62 -6.76 -17.23
CA PRO A 58 -11.91 -7.83 -18.17
C PRO A 58 -11.17 -9.13 -17.82
N LEU A 59 -11.86 -10.28 -17.90
CA LEU A 59 -11.31 -11.58 -17.50
C LEU A 59 -10.04 -11.95 -18.29
N ALA A 60 -9.99 -11.58 -19.58
CA ALA A 60 -8.80 -11.76 -20.41
C ALA A 60 -7.58 -10.98 -19.88
N LYS A 61 -7.79 -9.76 -19.38
CA LYS A 61 -6.73 -8.94 -18.78
C LYS A 61 -6.27 -9.55 -17.45
N LEU A 62 -7.22 -10.03 -16.62
CA LEU A 62 -6.89 -10.76 -15.39
C LEU A 62 -6.03 -12.00 -15.67
N ALA A 63 -6.38 -12.80 -16.67
CA ALA A 63 -5.62 -13.99 -17.05
C ALA A 63 -4.20 -13.63 -17.51
N ARG A 64 -4.05 -12.63 -18.39
CA ARG A 64 -2.73 -12.16 -18.87
C ARG A 64 -1.84 -11.67 -17.73
N LEU A 65 -2.38 -10.84 -16.85
CA LEU A 65 -1.66 -10.32 -15.69
C LEU A 65 -1.29 -11.43 -14.69
N SER A 66 -2.16 -12.43 -14.52
CA SER A 66 -1.87 -13.59 -13.66
C SER A 66 -0.73 -14.43 -14.21
N VAL A 67 -0.70 -14.68 -15.53
CA VAL A 67 0.41 -15.36 -16.20
C VAL A 67 1.69 -14.54 -16.07
N ALA A 68 1.62 -13.22 -16.26
CA ALA A 68 2.77 -12.33 -16.10
C ALA A 68 3.35 -12.37 -14.68
N GLY A 69 2.49 -12.35 -13.64
CA GLY A 69 2.91 -12.49 -12.26
C GLY A 69 3.53 -13.87 -11.95
N LEU A 70 3.00 -14.94 -12.55
CA LEU A 70 3.59 -16.27 -12.41
C LEU A 70 4.96 -16.36 -13.10
N CYS A 71 5.12 -15.77 -14.29
CA CYS A 71 6.40 -15.67 -14.97
C CYS A 71 7.43 -14.88 -14.16
N ASP A 72 7.02 -13.77 -13.53
CA ASP A 72 7.89 -12.98 -12.66
C ASP A 72 8.33 -13.77 -11.42
N LEU A 73 7.40 -14.45 -10.75
CA LEU A 73 7.70 -15.31 -9.60
C LEU A 73 8.69 -16.43 -9.97
N MET A 74 8.44 -17.14 -11.07
CA MET A 74 9.36 -18.18 -11.56
C MET A 74 10.70 -17.59 -11.99
N GLY A 75 10.70 -16.42 -12.61
CA GLY A 75 11.90 -15.69 -12.99
C GLY A 75 12.77 -15.35 -11.79
N GLY A 76 12.18 -14.85 -10.71
CA GLY A 76 12.86 -14.60 -9.44
C GLY A 76 13.46 -15.87 -8.82
N LEU A 77 12.75 -17.01 -8.90
CA LEU A 77 13.26 -18.30 -8.42
C LEU A 77 14.41 -18.86 -9.26
N LEU A 78 14.47 -18.50 -10.55
CA LEU A 78 15.48 -18.98 -11.50
C LEU A 78 16.59 -17.94 -11.79
N ASP A 79 16.61 -16.83 -11.04
CA ASP A 79 17.52 -15.68 -11.24
C ASP A 79 17.48 -15.12 -12.68
N LYS A 80 16.29 -15.15 -13.27
CA LYS A 80 15.95 -14.67 -14.62
C LYS A 80 14.74 -13.73 -14.54
N PRO A 81 14.92 -12.49 -14.08
CA PRO A 81 13.81 -11.57 -13.83
C PRO A 81 13.01 -11.29 -15.11
N VAL A 82 11.68 -11.20 -14.98
CA VAL A 82 10.75 -10.92 -16.09
C VAL A 82 10.15 -9.54 -15.89
N TYR A 83 10.62 -8.56 -16.67
CA TYR A 83 10.18 -7.18 -16.52
C TYR A 83 8.93 -6.84 -17.34
N ARG A 84 8.13 -5.91 -16.80
CA ARG A 84 6.99 -5.28 -17.47
C ARG A 84 7.05 -3.76 -17.30
N PRO A 85 6.45 -2.98 -18.22
CA PRO A 85 6.38 -1.53 -18.07
C PRO A 85 5.62 -1.10 -16.81
N ILE A 86 6.09 -0.03 -16.17
CA ILE A 86 5.38 0.60 -15.05
C ILE A 86 4.16 1.37 -15.54
N VAL A 87 4.28 2.06 -16.68
CA VAL A 87 3.19 2.78 -17.35
C VAL A 87 3.08 2.25 -18.78
N GLY A 88 1.85 2.06 -19.27
CA GLY A 88 1.58 1.69 -20.66
C GLY A 88 0.18 2.10 -21.09
N HIS A 89 -0.19 1.83 -22.34
CA HIS A 89 -1.52 2.10 -22.85
C HIS A 89 -2.57 1.19 -22.20
N VAL A 90 -3.86 1.51 -22.34
CA VAL A 90 -4.99 0.75 -21.76
C VAL A 90 -4.94 -0.77 -22.06
N GLN A 91 -4.38 -1.12 -23.22
CA GLN A 91 -4.28 -2.49 -23.74
C GLN A 91 -2.98 -3.20 -23.34
N ASP A 92 -2.02 -2.48 -22.77
CA ASP A 92 -0.73 -3.04 -22.36
C ASP A 92 -0.83 -3.80 -21.04
N ASP A 93 0.03 -4.82 -20.91
CA ASP A 93 0.27 -5.52 -19.65
C ASP A 93 1.31 -4.74 -18.84
N ALA A 94 0.90 -3.58 -18.32
CA ALA A 94 1.69 -2.68 -17.50
C ALA A 94 1.13 -2.58 -16.07
N ALA A 95 1.95 -2.12 -15.11
CA ALA A 95 1.51 -1.93 -13.72
C ALA A 95 0.40 -0.87 -13.61
N MET A 96 0.48 0.18 -14.43
CA MET A 96 -0.54 1.20 -14.60
C MET A 96 -0.82 1.41 -16.08
N THR A 97 -2.08 1.61 -16.43
CA THR A 97 -2.47 1.92 -17.81
C THR A 97 -3.23 3.23 -17.90
N THR A 98 -2.85 4.09 -18.84
CA THR A 98 -3.54 5.36 -19.11
C THR A 98 -3.69 5.58 -20.62
N ALA A 99 -4.59 6.48 -21.03
CA ALA A 99 -4.79 6.83 -22.43
C ALA A 99 -3.59 7.62 -22.98
N ASP A 100 -2.99 8.47 -22.16
CA ASP A 100 -1.89 9.38 -22.52
C ASP A 100 -0.49 8.79 -22.21
N ALA A 101 -0.41 7.46 -22.16
CA ALA A 101 0.84 6.75 -21.87
C ALA A 101 1.85 6.90 -23.00
#